data_AF-A0A0B2UCV9-F1
#
_entry.id   AF-A0A0B2UCV9-F1
#
_cell.length_a   1.000
_cell.length_b   1.000
_cell.length_c   1.000
_cell.angle_alpha   90.00
_cell.angle_beta   90.00
_cell.angle_gamma   90.00
#
_symmetry.space_group_name_H-M   'P 1'
#
loop_
_entity.id
_entity.type
_entity.pdbx_description
1 polymer ?
#
loop_
_entity_poly.entity_id
_entity_poly.type
_entity_poly.pdbx_seq_one_letter_code
_entity_poly.pdbx_strand_id
1 'polypeptide(L)'
;MKKSVVCVQIPRDPRTNKIAFVTEMPKMVADRIDGDTWTKIICELNKILEDAEAVSFLSFLKTALVFPLLIGRRKSIFDSVNAYLECMNLHLKSYGICILHPGIHQYIELELELR
;
A
#
# COMPACT_ATOMS: atom_id res chain seq x y z
N MET A 1 29.43 11.94 4.19
CA MET A 1 28.54 11.70 5.35
C MET A 1 27.44 10.74 4.90
N LYS A 2 27.28 9.57 5.53
CA LYS A 2 26.13 8.68 5.24
C LYS A 2 24.88 9.41 5.73
N LYS A 3 23.93 9.70 4.83
CA LYS A 3 22.58 10.13 5.24
C LYS A 3 21.99 9.00 6.08
N SER A 4 21.62 9.28 7.33
CA SER A 4 20.92 8.33 8.19
C SER A 4 19.53 8.11 7.60
N VAL A 5 19.24 6.89 7.17
CA VAL A 5 17.88 6.51 6.76
C VAL A 5 17.08 6.29 8.05
N VAL A 6 15.97 7.01 8.19
CA VAL A 6 15.04 6.75 9.29
C VAL A 6 13.88 5.92 8.75
N CYS A 7 13.60 4.81 9.44
CA CYS A 7 12.48 3.93 9.15
C CYS A 7 11.28 4.35 10.00
N VAL A 8 10.13 4.55 9.36
CA VAL A 8 8.84 4.79 10.02
C VAL A 8 7.87 3.70 9.59
N GLN A 9 7.26 3.04 10.56
CA GLN A 9 6.25 2.00 10.30
C GLN A 9 4.86 2.56 10.58
N ILE A 10 3.95 2.31 9.65
CA ILE A 10 2.53 2.60 9.81
C ILE A 10 1.79 1.27 9.92
N PRO A 11 1.11 1.01 11.04
CA PRO A 11 0.41 -0.25 11.20
C PRO A 11 -0.82 -0.32 10.30
N ARG A 12 -1.22 -1.56 9.98
CA ARG A 12 -2.57 -1.86 9.50
C ARG A 12 -3.60 -1.34 10.50
N ASP A 13 -4.70 -0.77 10.01
CA ASP A 13 -5.80 -0.29 10.83
C ASP A 13 -6.58 -1.47 11.44
N PRO A 14 -6.48 -1.71 12.77
CA PRO A 14 -7.14 -2.83 13.42
C PRO A 14 -8.66 -2.64 13.55
N ARG A 15 -9.18 -1.44 13.27
CA ARG A 15 -10.62 -1.15 13.30
C ARG A 15 -11.35 -1.75 12.11
N THR A 16 -10.61 -2.15 11.07
CA THR A 16 -11.15 -2.75 9.86
C THR A 16 -10.67 -4.18 9.70
N ASN A 17 -11.55 -5.07 9.24
CA ASN A 17 -11.15 -6.43 8.86
C ASN A 17 -10.46 -6.50 7.49
N LYS A 18 -10.30 -5.36 6.81
CA LYS A 18 -9.71 -5.22 5.47
C LYS A 18 -8.21 -4.96 5.57
N ILE A 19 -7.46 -5.21 4.49
CA ILE A 19 -6.07 -4.77 4.41
C ILE A 19 -6.06 -3.26 4.12
N ALA A 20 -5.94 -2.45 5.17
CA ALA A 20 -5.87 -1.00 5.10
C ALA A 20 -4.90 -0.46 6.16
N PHE A 21 -4.20 0.63 5.87
CA PHE A 21 -3.28 1.31 6.78
C PHE A 21 -3.91 2.56 7.40
N VAL A 22 -3.44 2.91 8.60
CA VAL A 22 -3.85 4.15 9.27
C VAL A 22 -3.44 5.36 8.43
N THR A 23 -4.37 6.28 8.19
CA THR A 23 -4.15 7.48 7.36
C THR A 23 -3.50 8.64 8.13
N GLU A 24 -3.47 8.56 9.46
CA GLU A 24 -2.84 9.57 10.31
C GLU A 24 -1.35 9.73 9.95
N MET A 25 -0.92 10.97 9.77
CA MET A 25 0.43 11.28 9.36
C MET A 25 1.42 11.09 10.51
N PRO A 26 2.49 10.30 10.33
CA PRO A 26 3.55 10.21 11.33
C PRO A 26 4.22 11.58 11.53
N LYS A 27 4.53 11.94 12.79
CA LYS A 27 5.17 13.23 13.11
C LYS A 27 6.46 13.50 12.31
N MET A 28 7.22 12.45 12.01
CA MET A 28 8.47 12.54 11.25
C MET A 28 8.27 12.85 9.76
N VAL A 29 7.05 12.65 9.25
CA VAL A 29 6.64 12.91 7.87
C VAL A 29 6.00 14.30 7.75
N ALA A 30 5.45 14.84 8.85
CA ALA A 30 4.74 16.11 8.90
C ALA A 30 5.57 17.32 8.43
N ASP A 31 6.89 17.29 8.65
CA ASP A 31 7.80 18.37 8.22
C ASP A 31 8.20 18.25 6.74
N ARG A 32 7.78 17.20 6.04
CA ARG A 32 8.26 16.86 4.69
C ARG A 32 7.19 16.98 3.61
N ILE A 33 5.94 16.72 3.95
CA ILE A 33 4.81 16.73 3.00
C ILE A 33 3.56 17.24 3.70
N ASP A 34 2.68 17.90 2.96
CA ASP A 34 1.42 18.37 3.52
C ASP A 34 0.48 17.20 3.87
N GLY A 35 -0.34 17.41 4.90
CA GLY A 35 -1.24 16.40 5.42
C GLY A 35 -2.32 15.95 4.42
N ASP A 36 -2.74 16.83 3.51
CA ASP A 36 -3.76 16.51 2.51
C ASP A 36 -3.21 15.56 1.44
N THR A 37 -2.01 15.84 0.93
CA THR A 37 -1.28 14.97 0.00
C THR A 37 -0.97 13.63 0.66
N TRP A 38 -0.48 13.64 1.91
CA TRP A 38 -0.25 12.41 2.67
C TRP A 38 -1.51 11.55 2.76
N THR A 39 -2.61 12.15 3.23
CA THR A 39 -3.90 11.46 3.41
C THR A 39 -4.38 10.89 2.08
N LYS A 40 -4.27 11.67 0.99
CA LYS A 40 -4.65 11.22 -0.34
C LYS A 40 -3.86 9.98 -0.78
N ILE A 41 -2.55 9.98 -0.58
CA ILE A 41 -1.67 8.85 -0.95
C ILE A 41 -2.08 7.57 -0.22
N ILE A 42 -2.25 7.64 1.11
CA ILE A 42 -2.60 6.47 1.91
C ILE A 42 -4.02 5.99 1.60
N CYS A 43 -4.97 6.90 1.38
CA CYS A 43 -6.33 6.56 0.96
C CYS A 43 -6.38 5.87 -0.41
N GLU A 44 -5.62 6.35 -1.39
CA GLU A 44 -5.52 5.71 -2.70
C GLU A 44 -4.89 4.32 -2.60
N LEU A 45 -3.82 4.16 -1.80
CA LEU A 45 -3.22 2.86 -1.53
C LEU A 45 -4.22 1.89 -0.89
N ASN A 46 -4.94 2.34 0.14
CA ASN A 46 -5.98 1.54 0.81
C ASN A 46 -7.11 1.15 -0.16
N LYS A 47 -7.49 2.04 -1.07
CA LYS A 47 -8.49 1.72 -2.10
C LYS A 47 -8.01 0.64 -3.07
N ILE A 48 -6.75 0.70 -3.50
CA ILE A 48 -6.16 -0.34 -4.38
C ILE A 48 -6.19 -1.70 -3.68
N LEU A 49 -5.88 -1.74 -2.39
CA LEU A 49 -5.91 -2.96 -1.58
C LEU A 49 -7.35 -3.50 -1.45
N GLU A 50 -8.32 -2.63 -1.17
CA GLU A 50 -9.74 -2.98 -1.08
C GLU A 50 -10.29 -3.54 -2.40
N ASP A 51 -10.02 -2.86 -3.52
CA ASP A 51 -10.48 -3.29 -4.85
C ASP A 51 -9.90 -4.67 -5.20
N ALA A 52 -8.65 -4.93 -4.83
CA ALA A 52 -7.98 -6.19 -5.11
C ALA A 52 -8.46 -7.35 -4.20
N GLU A 53 -8.81 -7.06 -2.93
CA GLU A 53 -9.49 -8.01 -2.04
C GLU A 53 -10.88 -8.38 -2.59
N ALA A 54 -11.66 -7.41 -3.06
CA ALA A 54 -12.99 -7.63 -3.62
C ALA A 54 -12.95 -8.55 -4.86
N VAL A 55 -11.99 -8.32 -5.76
CA VAL A 55 -11.77 -9.18 -6.94
C VAL A 55 -11.38 -10.59 -6.52
N SER A 56 -10.57 -10.74 -5.47
CA SER A 56 -10.16 -12.04 -4.94
C SER A 56 -11.36 -12.83 -4.38
N PHE A 57 -12.23 -12.16 -3.62
CA PHE A 57 -13.44 -12.76 -3.06
C PHE A 57 -14.44 -13.21 -4.15
N LEU A 58 -14.74 -12.34 -5.11
CA LEU A 58 -15.61 -12.68 -6.25
C LEU A 58 -15.06 -13.86 -7.06
N SER A 59 -13.74 -13.94 -7.19
CA SER A 59 -13.08 -15.04 -7.88
C SER A 59 -13.17 -16.34 -7.10
N PHE A 60 -13.03 -16.31 -5.77
CA PHE A 60 -13.23 -17.49 -4.93
C PHE A 60 -14.64 -18.05 -5.09
N LEU A 61 -15.66 -17.18 -5.07
CA LEU A 61 -17.05 -17.59 -5.32
C LEU A 61 -17.23 -18.21 -6.71
N LYS A 62 -16.65 -17.61 -7.76
CA LYS A 62 -16.71 -18.16 -9.13
C LYS A 62 -16.01 -19.52 -9.23
N THR A 63 -14.83 -19.68 -8.65
CA THR A 63 -14.11 -20.96 -8.65
C THR A 63 -14.84 -22.04 -7.85
N ALA A 64 -15.47 -21.66 -6.73
CA ALA A 64 -16.28 -22.59 -5.93
C ALA A 64 -17.55 -23.05 -6.66
N LEU A 65 -18.10 -22.22 -7.56
CA LEU A 65 -19.35 -22.49 -8.26
C LEU A 65 -19.17 -23.07 -9.68
N VAL A 66 -18.05 -22.79 -10.36
CA VAL A 66 -17.91 -23.06 -11.80
C VAL A 66 -16.46 -23.41 -12.17
N PHE A 67 -16.18 -24.71 -12.32
CA PHE A 67 -15.12 -25.38 -13.12
C PHE A 67 -13.68 -24.79 -13.26
N PRO A 68 -12.61 -25.64 -13.29
CA PRO A 68 -11.21 -25.24 -13.12
C PRO A 68 -10.48 -24.71 -14.39
N LEU A 69 -11.20 -24.38 -15.48
CA LEU A 69 -10.59 -24.17 -16.81
C LEU A 69 -10.37 -22.71 -17.25
N LEU A 70 -10.67 -21.72 -16.40
CA LEU A 70 -10.51 -20.29 -16.72
C LEU A 70 -9.49 -19.60 -15.80
N ILE A 71 -8.21 -20.00 -15.92
CA ILE A 71 -7.10 -19.29 -15.27
C ILE A 71 -6.50 -18.32 -16.30
N GLY A 72 -7.19 -17.22 -16.57
CA GLY A 72 -6.61 -16.06 -17.24
C GLY A 72 -5.58 -15.39 -16.32
N ARG A 73 -4.48 -14.87 -16.89
CA ARG A 73 -3.39 -14.17 -16.17
C ARG A 73 -3.96 -13.03 -15.31
N ARG A 74 -4.04 -13.25 -13.99
CA ARG A 74 -4.56 -12.26 -13.03
C ARG A 74 -3.44 -11.28 -12.69
N LYS A 75 -3.76 -9.98 -12.65
CA LYS A 75 -2.89 -8.97 -12.04
C LYS A 75 -2.95 -9.19 -10.53
N SER A 76 -1.82 -9.49 -9.90
CA SER A 76 -1.81 -9.76 -8.45
C SER A 76 -2.00 -8.46 -7.66
N ILE A 77 -2.42 -8.57 -6.39
CA ILE A 77 -2.45 -7.43 -5.45
C ILE A 77 -1.07 -6.78 -5.42
N PHE A 78 -0.02 -7.61 -5.38
CA PHE A 78 1.37 -7.19 -5.42
C PHE A 78 1.68 -6.32 -6.65
N ASP A 79 1.30 -6.75 -7.86
CA ASP A 79 1.57 -5.98 -9.09
C ASP A 79 0.84 -4.62 -9.10
N SER A 80 -0.38 -4.59 -8.56
CA SER A 80 -1.21 -3.37 -8.54
C SER A 80 -0.65 -2.35 -7.54
N VAL A 81 -0.23 -2.82 -6.36
CA VAL A 81 0.44 -2.00 -5.35
C VAL A 81 1.81 -1.55 -5.86
N ASN A 82 2.60 -2.44 -6.47
CA ASN A 82 3.90 -2.09 -7.03
C ASN A 82 3.81 -0.99 -8.09
N ALA A 83 2.86 -1.11 -9.03
CA ALA A 83 2.65 -0.07 -10.05
C ALA A 83 2.28 1.30 -9.45
N TYR A 84 1.46 1.32 -8.40
CA TYR A 84 1.12 2.54 -7.69
C TYR A 84 2.32 3.15 -6.96
N LEU A 85 3.05 2.33 -6.21
CA LEU A 85 4.22 2.77 -5.45
C LEU A 85 5.36 3.23 -6.36
N GLU A 86 5.58 2.61 -7.51
CA GLU A 86 6.55 3.09 -8.50
C GLU A 86 6.23 4.52 -8.96
N CYS A 87 4.96 4.81 -9.26
CA CYS A 87 4.54 6.15 -9.64
C CYS A 87 4.65 7.13 -8.47
N MET A 88 4.15 6.75 -7.30
CA MET A 88 4.08 7.65 -6.15
C MET A 88 5.44 7.92 -5.52
N ASN A 89 6.34 6.93 -5.49
CA ASN A 89 7.70 7.13 -4.98
C ASN A 89 8.54 8.06 -5.84
N LEU A 90 8.25 8.18 -7.15
CA LEU A 90 8.87 9.22 -7.98
C LEU A 90 8.49 10.62 -7.50
N HIS A 91 7.24 10.81 -7.09
CA HIS A 91 6.76 12.06 -6.51
C HIS A 91 7.35 12.30 -5.11
N LEU A 92 7.29 11.28 -4.24
CA LEU A 92 7.75 11.34 -2.85
C LEU A 92 9.26 11.51 -2.69
N LYS A 93 10.04 11.15 -3.72
CA LYS A 93 11.48 11.35 -3.75
C LYS A 93 11.88 12.81 -3.54
N SER A 94 11.08 13.76 -4.01
CA SER A 94 11.31 15.20 -3.80
C SER A 94 11.19 15.63 -2.34
N TYR A 95 10.39 14.91 -1.54
CA TYR A 95 10.22 15.09 -0.10
C TYR A 95 11.18 14.22 0.74
N GLY A 96 12.05 13.45 0.08
CA GLY A 96 12.95 12.50 0.73
C GLY A 96 12.22 11.34 1.40
N ILE A 97 11.04 10.97 0.90
CA ILE A 97 10.22 9.86 1.39
C ILE A 97 10.22 8.75 0.34
N CYS A 98 10.32 7.51 0.79
CA CYS A 98 10.09 6.33 -0.04
C CYS A 98 9.22 5.34 0.73
N ILE A 99 8.08 4.98 0.16
CA ILE A 99 7.19 3.95 0.69
C ILE A 99 7.68 2.60 0.19
N LEU A 100 8.01 1.68 1.09
CA LEU A 100 8.36 0.31 0.74
C LEU A 100 7.10 -0.51 0.45
N HIS A 101 7.26 -1.54 -0.39
CA HIS A 101 6.15 -2.39 -0.75
C HIS A 101 5.61 -3.15 0.49
N PRO A 102 4.34 -2.98 0.88
CA PRO A 102 3.80 -3.58 2.12
C PRO A 102 3.79 -5.11 2.10
N GLY A 103 3.82 -5.71 0.91
CA GLY A 103 4.00 -7.16 0.75
C GLY A 103 5.28 -7.72 1.37
N ILE A 104 6.31 -6.90 1.62
CA ILE A 104 7.53 -7.30 2.36
C ILE A 104 7.18 -7.74 3.79
N HIS A 105 6.23 -7.02 4.41
CA HIS A 105 5.75 -7.27 5.77
C HIS A 105 4.41 -7.97 5.80
N GLN A 106 4.08 -8.71 4.74
CA GLN A 106 2.79 -9.43 4.61
C GLN A 106 1.57 -8.53 4.85
N TYR A 107 1.68 -7.23 4.51
CA TYR A 107 0.66 -6.21 4.68
C TYR A 107 0.23 -5.95 6.14
N ILE A 108 1.08 -6.28 7.11
CA ILE A 108 0.87 -5.97 8.53
C ILE A 108 1.24 -4.51 8.83
N GLU A 109 2.25 -4.00 8.14
CA GLU A 109 2.76 -2.65 8.28
C GLU A 109 3.22 -2.09 6.94
N LEU A 110 3.13 -0.77 6.81
CA LEU A 110 3.67 0.01 5.71
C LEU A 110 4.92 0.72 6.19
N GLU A 111 6.05 0.35 5.61
CA GLU A 111 7.35 0.93 5.96
C GLU A 111 7.68 2.13 5.06
N LEU A 112 8.19 3.20 5.69
CA LEU A 112 8.68 4.39 5.02
C LEU A 112 10.17 4.56 5.31
N GLU A 113 10.94 4.82 4.27
CA GLU A 113 12.32 5.29 4.39
C GLU A 113 12.36 6.82 4.23
N LEU A 114 12.89 7.50 5.24
CA LEU A 114 13.14 8.94 5.23
C LEU A 114 14.63 9.21 5.00
N ARG A 115 14.94 10.03 3.99
CA ARG A 115 16.30 10.36 3.52
C ARG A 115 16.58 11.86 3.47
#